data_AF-A0A9W6B5Y3-F1
#
_entry.id   AF-A0A9W6B5Y3-F1
#
_cell.length_a   1.000
_cell.length_b   1.000
_cell.length_c   1.000
_cell.angle_alpha   90.00
_cell.angle_beta   90.00
_cell.angle_gamma   90.00
#
_symmetry.space_group_name_H-M   'P 1'
#
loop_
_entity.id
_entity.type
_entity.pdbx_description
1 polymer ?
#
loop_
_entity_poly.entity_id
_entity_poly.type
_entity_poly.pdbx_seq_one_letter_code
_entity_poly.pdbx_strand_id
1 'polypeptide(L)' 'MKKIVFMLGVFTAFAFTVKPQEQMDRKKGSIECATEAWEKADEICDESPSGCTSYEYYIHTDIAYGMCMFAVDEIAY' A
#
# COMPACT_ATOMS: atom_id res chain seq x y z
N MET A 1 -29.04 -47.27 -23.00
CA MET A 1 -29.62 -45.91 -23.04
C MET A 1 -29.01 -45.07 -21.91
N LYS A 2 -28.75 -43.79 -22.20
CA LYS A 2 -28.27 -42.69 -21.34
C LYS A 2 -28.84 -42.78 -19.90
N LYS A 3 -28.17 -42.34 -18.83
CA LYS A 3 -27.81 -40.94 -18.55
C LYS A 3 -26.71 -40.80 -17.48
N ILE A 4 -25.82 -39.85 -17.73
CA ILE A 4 -24.92 -39.12 -16.81
C ILE A 4 -25.82 -38.37 -15.79
N VAL A 5 -25.40 -38.02 -14.57
CA VAL A 5 -24.94 -36.69 -14.06
C VAL A 5 -25.29 -36.77 -12.53
N PHE A 6 -24.48 -36.41 -11.53
CA PHE A 6 -24.01 -35.06 -11.23
C PHE A 6 -22.92 -35.08 -10.15
N MET A 7 -21.85 -34.32 -10.42
CA MET A 7 -20.80 -33.91 -9.50
C MET A 7 -21.40 -33.23 -8.26
N LEU A 8 -20.99 -33.67 -7.07
CA LEU A 8 -21.04 -32.86 -5.85
C LEU A 8 -19.64 -32.29 -5.60
N GLY A 9 -19.24 -31.36 -6.46
CA GLY A 9 -18.10 -30.47 -6.19
C GLY A 9 -18.56 -29.35 -5.28
N VAL A 10 -18.71 -29.62 -3.99
CA VAL A 10 -18.94 -28.58 -2.98
C VAL A 10 -17.59 -27.96 -2.64
N PHE A 11 -17.10 -27.09 -3.52
CA PHE A 11 -16.12 -26.08 -3.15
C PHE A 11 -16.90 -24.92 -2.56
N THR A 12 -17.14 -24.94 -1.25
CA THR A 12 -17.59 -23.75 -0.53
C THR A 12 -16.50 -22.70 -0.65
N ALA A 13 -16.73 -21.74 -1.55
CA ALA A 13 -15.93 -20.54 -1.66
C ALA A 13 -15.92 -19.86 -0.29
N PHE A 14 -14.74 -19.71 0.30
CA PHE A 14 -14.52 -18.81 1.41
C PHE A 14 -14.82 -17.40 0.89
N ALA A 15 -16.04 -16.91 1.17
CA ALA A 15 -16.42 -15.54 0.91
C ALA A 15 -15.65 -14.65 1.90
N PHE A 16 -14.46 -14.22 1.49
CA PHE A 16 -13.74 -13.17 2.19
C PHE A 16 -14.57 -11.89 2.08
N THR A 17 -15.22 -11.48 3.16
CA THR A 17 -15.85 -10.17 3.31
C THR A 17 -14.77 -9.12 3.53
N VAL A 18 -13.87 -8.93 2.56
CA VAL A 18 -12.97 -7.77 2.56
C VAL A 18 -13.70 -6.69 1.80
N LYS A 19 -13.99 -5.55 2.45
CA LYS A 19 -14.59 -4.39 1.79
C LYS A 19 -13.66 -3.98 0.65
N PRO A 20 -13.99 -4.27 -0.62
CA PRO A 20 -13.03 -4.12 -1.71
C PRO A 20 -12.66 -2.66 -1.94
N GLN A 21 -13.55 -1.73 -1.58
CA GLN A 21 -13.33 -0.29 -1.63
C GLN A 21 -12.19 0.16 -0.71
N GLU A 22 -12.23 -0.25 0.57
CA GLU A 22 -11.25 0.12 1.59
C GLU A 22 -9.82 -0.37 1.21
N GLN A 23 -9.72 -1.54 0.58
CA GLN A 23 -8.46 -2.04 0.04
C GLN A 23 -7.97 -1.27 -1.19
N MET A 24 -8.87 -0.81 -2.06
CA MET A 24 -8.49 0.02 -3.21
C MET A 24 -8.01 1.40 -2.76
N ASP A 25 -8.72 2.01 -1.81
CA ASP A 25 -8.38 3.35 -1.28
C ASP A 25 -7.03 3.32 -0.55
N ARG A 26 -6.79 2.28 0.26
CA ARG A 26 -5.49 2.09 0.93
C ARG A 26 -4.35 1.83 -0.05
N LYS A 27 -4.59 1.07 -1.13
CA LYS A 27 -3.60 0.86 -2.19
C LYS A 27 -3.27 2.15 -2.92
N LYS A 28 -4.27 2.98 -3.22
CA LYS A 28 -4.08 4.28 -3.84
C LYS A 28 -3.27 5.20 -2.94
N GLY A 29 -3.65 5.31 -1.66
CA GLY A 29 -2.90 6.07 -0.66
C GLY A 29 -1.46 5.59 -0.51
N SER A 30 -1.21 4.28 -0.54
CA SER A 30 0.15 3.72 -0.50
C SER A 30 1.02 4.14 -1.68
N ILE A 31 0.47 4.22 -2.89
CA ILE A 31 1.23 4.68 -4.06
C ILE A 31 1.54 6.17 -3.94
N GLU A 32 0.55 6.99 -3.58
CA GLU A 32 0.71 8.44 -3.41
C GLU A 32 1.73 8.75 -2.31
N CYS A 33 1.61 8.08 -1.15
CA CYS A 33 2.56 8.23 -0.05
C CYS A 33 3.97 7.77 -0.41
N ALA A 34 4.13 6.73 -1.23
CA ALA A 34 5.45 6.31 -1.69
C ALA A 34 6.08 7.38 -2.57
N THR A 35 5.34 7.93 -3.53
CA THR A 35 5.84 9.01 -4.40
C THR A 35 6.22 10.25 -3.60
N GLU A 36 5.34 10.73 -2.72
CA GLU A 36 5.60 11.91 -1.90
C GLU A 36 6.78 11.69 -0.93
N ALA A 37 6.94 10.48 -0.39
CA ALA A 37 8.05 10.16 0.48
C ALA A 37 9.41 10.26 -0.21
N TRP A 38 9.51 9.80 -1.45
CA TRP A 38 10.74 9.95 -2.25
C TRP A 38 11.02 11.42 -2.58
N GLU A 39 10.01 12.18 -3.01
CA GLU A 39 10.16 13.61 -3.30
C GLU A 39 10.60 14.41 -2.06
N LYS A 40 10.08 14.07 -0.89
CA LYS A 40 10.49 14.70 0.38
C LYS A 40 11.90 14.31 0.80
N ALA A 41 12.30 13.06 0.58
CA ALA A 41 13.67 12.64 0.82
C ALA A 41 14.65 13.38 -0.10
N ASP A 42 14.28 13.57 -1.38
CA ASP A 42 15.08 14.35 -2.33
C ASP A 42 15.24 15.80 -1.85
N GLU A 43 14.14 16.47 -1.47
CA GLU A 43 14.18 17.85 -0.97
C GLU A 43 15.09 18.00 0.27
N ILE A 44 14.93 17.12 1.26
CA ILE A 44 15.74 17.14 2.48
C ILE A 44 17.23 16.93 2.15
N CYS A 45 17.52 16.03 1.23
CA CYS A 45 18.88 15.68 0.89
C CYS A 45 19.57 16.70 -0.01
N ASP A 46 18.81 17.39 -0.86
CA ASP A 46 19.31 18.51 -1.67
C ASP A 46 19.58 19.76 -0.82
N GLU A 47 18.84 19.98 0.27
CA GLU A 47 19.08 21.07 1.22
C GLU A 47 20.29 20.83 2.14
N SER A 48 20.72 19.57 2.28
CA SER A 48 21.88 19.22 3.10
C SER A 48 23.19 19.69 2.45
N PRO A 49 24.04 20.47 3.14
CA PRO A 49 25.29 20.99 2.58
C PRO A 49 26.29 19.89 2.21
N SER A 50 26.15 18.68 2.75
CA SER A 50 26.95 17.50 2.39
C SER A 50 26.19 16.50 1.51
N GLY A 51 24.95 16.80 1.13
CA GLY A 51 23.99 15.82 0.65
C GLY A 51 23.60 14.80 1.73
N CYS A 52 22.86 13.78 1.32
CA CYS A 52 22.62 12.57 2.11
C CYS A 52 23.47 11.41 1.61
N THR A 53 23.86 10.53 2.52
CA THR A 53 24.21 9.16 2.16
C THR A 53 22.96 8.40 1.68
N SER A 54 23.17 7.30 0.95
CA SER A 54 22.05 6.44 0.56
C SER A 54 21.25 5.95 1.77
N TYR A 55 21.91 5.68 2.91
CA TYR A 55 21.24 5.24 4.12
C TYR A 55 20.32 6.33 4.70
N GLU A 56 20.79 7.57 4.78
CA GLU A 56 19.97 8.70 5.25
C GLU A 56 18.81 8.97 4.30
N TYR A 57 19.04 8.89 2.98
CA TYR A 57 17.99 9.02 1.97
C TYR A 57 16.86 7.99 2.17
N TYR A 58 17.21 6.72 2.40
CA TYR A 58 16.23 5.67 2.72
C TYR A 58 15.51 5.94 4.05
N ILE A 59 16.22 6.41 5.10
CA ILE A 59 15.58 6.76 6.38
C ILE A 59 14.55 7.87 6.19
N HIS A 60 14.89 8.94 5.47
CA HIS A 60 13.98 10.05 5.24
C HIS A 60 12.75 9.60 4.45
N THR A 61 12.95 8.74 3.45
CA THR A 61 11.86 8.11 2.70
C THR A 61 10.95 7.28 3.61
N ASP A 62 11.51 6.37 4.42
CA ASP A 62 10.73 5.50 5.31
C ASP A 62 9.92 6.30 6.34
N ILE A 63 10.50 7.38 6.90
CA ILE A 63 9.81 8.27 7.84
C ILE A 63 8.66 8.99 7.14
N ALA A 64 8.91 9.62 5.99
CA ALA A 64 7.89 10.35 5.25
C ALA A 64 6.75 9.43 4.80
N TYR A 65 7.08 8.22 4.33
CA TYR A 65 6.09 7.20 3.96
C TYR A 65 5.23 6.79 5.16
N GLY A 66 5.87 6.51 6.30
CA GLY A 66 5.17 6.13 7.52
C GLY A 66 4.21 7.21 8.03
N MET A 67 4.64 8.47 8.01
CA MET A 67 3.80 9.61 8.38
C MET A 67 2.61 9.80 7.45
N CYS A 68 2.82 9.68 6.13
CA CYS A 68 1.74 9.77 5.16
C CYS A 68 0.73 8.62 5.32
N MET A 69 1.21 7.39 5.45
CA MET A 69 0.35 6.22 5.64
C MET A 69 -0.46 6.28 6.93
N PHE A 70 0.11 6.83 8.01
CA PHE A 70 -0.62 7.10 9.25
C PHE A 70 -1.80 8.05 9.01
N ALA A 71 -1.59 9.15 8.26
CA ALA A 71 -2.65 10.10 7.94
C ALA A 71 -3.73 9.49 7.04
N VAL A 72 -3.35 8.67 6.05
CA VAL A 72 -4.30 7.95 5.19
C VAL A 72 -5.18 7.00 6.02
N ASP A 73 -4.59 6.27 6.95
CA ASP A 73 -5.31 5.33 7.81
C ASP A 73 -6.24 6.07 8.81
N GLU A 74 -5.90 7.29 9.27
CA GLU A 74 -6.80 8.12 10.11
C GLU A 74 -8.01 8.67 9.36
N ILE A 75 -7.88 9.02 8.07
CA ILE A 75 -8.98 9.54 7.25
C ILE A 75 -9.97 8.44 6.84
N ALA A 76 -9.54 7.18 6.85
CA ALA A 76 -10.37 6.03 6.46
C ALA A 76 -11.34 5.53 7.55
N TYR A 77 -11.27 6.06 8.78
CA TYR A 77 -12.12 5.72 9.94
C TYR A 77 -13.25 6.73 10.16
#